data_AF-A0A7S2KC30-F1
#
_entry.id   AF-A0A7S2KC30-F1
#
_cell.length_a   1.000
_cell.length_b   1.000
_cell.length_c   1.000
_cell.angle_alpha   90.00
_cell.angle_beta   90.00
_cell.angle_gamma   90.00
#
_symmetry.space_group_name_H-M   'P 1'
#
loop_
_entity.id
_entity.type
_entity.pdbx_description
1 polymer ?
#
loop_
_entity_poly.entity_id
_entity_poly.type
_entity_poly.pdbx_seq_one_letter_code
_entity_poly.pdbx_strand_id
1 'polypeptide(L)'
;QWSALVVQLSAAFLVDDCFFYAYHRCLHAVPFLYTRFHKPHHTFTRPFVWTSHALHPVEIACQSVGTLSGALAAGMSLHTLWLWFAIRQAQGVLDHAGVDDSLDPIGWLPGVGGTRFHDDHHKLFNGNYAS
;
A
#
# COMPACT_ATOMS: atom_id res chain seq x y z
N GLN A 1 -24.76 10.51 5.82
CA GLN A 1 -24.19 9.28 6.42
C GLN A 1 -23.21 8.61 5.47
N TRP A 2 -23.61 8.29 4.22
CA TRP A 2 -22.68 7.78 3.20
C TRP A 2 -21.65 8.81 2.69
N SER A 3 -22.04 10.07 2.52
CA SER A 3 -21.12 11.14 2.09
C SER A 3 -19.96 11.35 3.05
N ALA A 4 -20.21 11.33 4.36
CA ALA A 4 -19.17 11.39 5.38
C ALA A 4 -18.22 10.20 5.28
N LEU A 5 -18.74 8.98 5.12
CA LEU A 5 -17.91 7.79 4.96
C LEU A 5 -16.98 7.89 3.74
N VAL A 6 -17.52 8.30 2.59
CA VAL A 6 -16.72 8.48 1.36
C VAL A 6 -15.63 9.53 1.58
N VAL A 7 -15.97 10.68 2.15
CA VAL A 7 -14.98 11.74 2.45
C VAL A 7 -13.89 11.24 3.40
N GLN A 8 -14.25 10.49 4.44
CA GLN A 8 -13.29 9.94 5.40
C GLN A 8 -12.35 8.93 4.75
N LEU A 9 -12.89 7.99 3.96
CA LEU A 9 -12.10 6.98 3.27
C LEU A 9 -11.17 7.61 2.22
N SER A 10 -11.67 8.57 1.43
CA SER A 10 -10.85 9.28 0.44
C SER A 10 -9.76 10.12 1.10
N ALA A 11 -10.07 10.85 2.18
CA ALA A 11 -9.07 11.64 2.90
C ALA A 11 -7.98 10.75 3.53
N ALA A 12 -8.38 9.64 4.17
CA ALA A 12 -7.44 8.69 4.73
C ALA A 12 -6.56 8.04 3.65
N PHE A 13 -7.15 7.70 2.49
CA PHE A 13 -6.42 7.17 1.34
C PHE A 13 -5.35 8.14 0.85
N LEU A 14 -5.69 9.41 0.64
CA LEU A 14 -4.71 10.39 0.17
C LEU A 14 -3.55 10.56 1.14
N VAL A 15 -3.83 10.62 2.45
CA VAL A 15 -2.79 10.75 3.48
C VAL A 15 -1.92 9.49 3.53
N ASP A 16 -2.53 8.32 3.56
CA ASP A 16 -1.83 7.04 3.63
C ASP A 16 -0.98 6.78 2.39
N ASP A 17 -1.53 7.00 1.19
CA ASP A 17 -0.81 6.78 -0.07
C ASP A 17 0.34 7.78 -0.26
N CYS A 18 0.15 9.06 0.09
CA CYS A 18 1.25 10.03 0.09
C CYS A 18 2.36 9.66 1.07
N PHE A 19 1.99 9.19 2.27
CA PHE A 19 2.96 8.70 3.25
C PHE A 19 3.68 7.45 2.73
N PHE A 20 2.93 6.47 2.22
CA PHE A 20 3.45 5.22 1.68
C PHE A 20 4.42 5.50 0.55
N TYR A 21 4.06 6.35 -0.42
CA TYR A 21 4.95 6.79 -1.48
C TYR A 21 6.27 7.34 -0.95
N ALA A 22 6.21 8.28 0.01
CA ALA A 22 7.40 8.94 0.54
C ALA A 22 8.32 7.95 1.28
N TYR A 23 7.72 7.13 2.14
CA TYR A 23 8.43 6.09 2.90
C TYR A 23 9.03 5.03 1.98
N HIS A 24 8.26 4.52 1.03
CA HIS A 24 8.66 3.47 0.12
C HIS A 24 9.78 3.94 -0.82
N ARG A 25 9.66 5.16 -1.37
CA ARG A 25 10.74 5.81 -2.10
C ARG A 25 12.00 5.98 -1.25
N CYS A 26 11.85 6.31 0.04
CA CYS A 26 12.98 6.43 0.97
C CYS A 26 13.70 5.08 1.17
N LEU A 27 12.94 3.98 1.28
CA LEU A 27 13.50 2.63 1.35
C LEU A 27 14.39 2.32 0.14
N HIS A 28 13.99 2.72 -1.07
CA HIS A 28 14.82 2.55 -2.27
C HIS A 28 15.98 3.54 -2.37
N ALA A 29 15.79 4.78 -1.94
CA ALA A 29 16.78 5.84 -2.10
C ALA A 29 17.97 5.70 -1.14
N VAL A 30 17.76 5.12 0.05
CA VAL A 30 18.81 4.97 1.07
C VAL A 30 19.35 3.53 1.06
N PRO A 31 20.62 3.29 0.67
CA PRO A 31 21.16 1.93 0.52
C PRO A 31 21.05 1.07 1.77
N PHE A 32 21.21 1.67 2.96
CA PHE A 32 21.03 0.97 4.23
C PHE A 32 19.59 0.48 4.42
N LEU A 33 18.61 1.34 4.15
CA LEU A 33 17.19 0.97 4.30
C LEU A 33 16.80 -0.12 3.29
N TYR A 34 17.23 0.04 2.03
CA TYR A 34 16.99 -0.96 0.99
C TYR A 34 17.58 -2.31 1.40
N THR A 35 18.88 -2.37 1.66
CA THR A 35 19.57 -3.65 1.88
C THR A 35 19.15 -4.37 3.14
N ARG A 36 18.76 -3.64 4.20
CA ARG A 36 18.43 -4.22 5.51
C ARG A 36 16.96 -4.57 5.67
N PHE A 37 16.06 -3.75 5.11
CA PHE A 37 14.63 -3.88 5.37
C PHE A 37 13.86 -4.27 4.13
N HIS A 38 14.08 -3.61 3.00
CA HIS A 38 13.21 -3.74 1.83
C HIS A 38 13.65 -4.79 0.80
N LYS A 39 14.96 -5.05 0.69
CA LYS A 39 15.51 -6.05 -0.22
C LYS A 39 14.92 -7.46 0.01
N PRO A 40 14.68 -7.94 1.25
CA PRO A 40 13.96 -9.19 1.50
C PRO A 40 12.61 -9.26 0.78
N HIS A 41 11.81 -8.20 0.85
CA HIS A 41 10.53 -8.12 0.13
C HIS A 41 10.73 -8.21 -1.39
N HIS A 42 11.73 -7.51 -1.91
CA HIS A 42 12.12 -7.56 -3.33
C HIS A 42 12.80 -8.84 -3.81
N THR A 43 13.01 -9.84 -2.95
CA THR A 43 13.43 -11.16 -3.43
C THR A 43 12.33 -11.86 -4.23
N PHE A 44 11.08 -11.41 -4.07
CA PHE A 44 9.92 -11.87 -4.84
C PHE A 44 9.71 -11.04 -6.12
N THR A 45 10.59 -11.15 -7.11
CA THR A 45 10.49 -10.40 -8.38
C THR A 45 9.25 -10.71 -9.24
N ARG A 46 8.46 -11.71 -8.80
CA ARG A 46 7.12 -12.05 -9.30
C ARG A 46 6.26 -12.28 -8.06
N PRO A 47 5.68 -11.22 -7.49
CA PRO A 47 4.91 -11.34 -6.26
C PRO A 47 3.66 -12.20 -6.49
N PHE A 48 3.17 -12.77 -5.39
CA PHE A 48 1.88 -13.46 -5.29
C PHE A 48 1.23 -13.07 -3.95
N VAL A 49 -0.06 -13.34 -3.77
CA VAL A 49 -0.87 -12.84 -2.63
C VAL A 49 -0.20 -12.91 -1.26
N TRP A 50 0.57 -13.97 -0.96
CA TRP A 50 1.23 -14.15 0.34
C TRP A 50 2.46 -13.25 0.54
N THR A 51 3.08 -12.80 -0.54
CA THR A 51 4.29 -11.94 -0.50
C THR A 51 3.97 -10.50 -0.08
N SER A 52 2.71 -10.08 -0.16
CA SER A 52 2.23 -8.78 0.34
C SER A 52 2.54 -8.55 1.82
N HIS A 53 2.66 -9.63 2.61
CA HIS A 53 2.95 -9.58 4.04
C HIS A 53 4.33 -10.17 4.38
N ALA A 54 5.12 -10.55 3.37
CA ALA A 54 6.49 -10.99 3.55
C ALA A 54 7.42 -9.77 3.66
N LEU A 55 7.20 -8.98 4.70
CA LEU A 55 7.84 -7.70 4.98
C LEU A 55 8.68 -7.80 6.25
N HIS A 56 9.73 -6.98 6.35
CA HIS A 56 10.47 -6.84 7.60
C HIS A 56 9.56 -6.18 8.66
N PRO A 57 9.63 -6.54 9.96
CA PRO A 57 8.76 -5.95 10.99
C PRO A 57 8.80 -4.42 11.08
N VAL A 58 9.95 -3.81 10.76
CA VAL A 58 10.08 -2.34 10.65
C VAL A 58 9.20 -1.78 9.53
N GLU A 59 9.11 -2.47 8.40
CA GLU A 59 8.27 -2.04 7.29
C GLU A 59 6.79 -2.12 7.65
N ILE A 60 6.38 -3.21 8.31
CA ILE A 60 5.02 -3.38 8.83
C ILE A 60 4.68 -2.24 9.80
N ALA A 61 5.59 -1.89 10.71
CA ALA A 61 5.40 -0.80 11.66
C ALA A 61 5.30 0.57 10.94
N CYS A 62 6.19 0.86 9.99
CA CYS A 62 6.16 2.10 9.21
C CYS A 62 4.88 2.22 8.38
N GLN A 63 4.49 1.18 7.66
CA GLN A 63 3.24 1.16 6.89
C GLN A 63 2.02 1.37 7.81
N SER A 64 2.00 0.73 8.99
CA SER A 64 0.93 0.91 9.97
C SER A 64 0.80 2.35 10.46
N VAL A 65 1.91 3.09 10.58
CA VAL A 65 1.88 4.52 10.95
C VAL A 65 1.15 5.33 9.87
N GLY A 66 1.42 5.09 8.58
CA GLY A 66 0.70 5.70 7.47
C GLY A 66 -0.81 5.44 7.56
N THR A 67 -1.18 4.17 7.61
CA THR A 67 -2.58 3.72 7.61
C THR A 67 -3.37 4.28 8.80
N LEU A 68 -2.75 4.32 9.98
CA LEU A 68 -3.35 4.89 11.20
C LEU A 68 -3.43 6.41 11.14
N SER A 69 -2.39 7.08 10.65
CA SER A 69 -2.37 8.55 10.56
C SER A 69 -3.46 9.09 9.65
N GLY A 70 -3.71 8.44 8.50
CA GLY A 70 -4.81 8.78 7.60
C GLY A 70 -6.18 8.60 8.26
N ALA A 71 -6.38 7.48 8.97
CA ALA A 71 -7.63 7.21 9.68
C ALA A 71 -7.91 8.19 10.83
N LEU A 72 -6.87 8.56 11.59
CA LEU A 72 -6.97 9.56 12.66
C LEU A 72 -7.26 10.95 12.10
N ALA A 73 -6.58 11.36 11.03
CA ALA A 73 -6.82 12.64 10.37
C ALA A 73 -8.26 12.75 9.82
N ALA A 74 -8.84 11.65 9.36
CA ALA A 74 -10.21 11.58 8.88
C ALA A 74 -11.28 11.52 9.99
N GLY A 75 -10.89 11.38 11.27
CA GLY A 75 -11.82 11.29 12.39
C GLY A 75 -12.74 10.06 12.33
N MET A 76 -12.18 8.91 11.92
CA MET A 76 -12.95 7.68 11.72
C MET A 76 -13.52 7.11 13.03
N SER A 77 -14.77 6.63 12.98
CA SER A 77 -15.34 5.77 14.03
C SER A 77 -14.67 4.39 14.01
N LEU A 78 -14.81 3.59 15.07
CA LEU A 78 -14.27 2.23 15.13
C LEU A 78 -14.75 1.35 13.96
N HIS A 79 -16.02 1.47 13.56
CA HIS A 79 -16.57 0.73 12.43
C HIS A 79 -15.93 1.17 11.10
N THR A 80 -15.76 2.47 10.91
CA THR A 80 -15.09 3.03 9.73
C THR A 80 -13.63 2.62 9.67
N LEU A 81 -12.95 2.58 10.82
CA LEU A 81 -11.56 2.15 10.93
C LEU A 81 -11.37 0.69 10.53
N TRP A 82 -12.25 -0.22 10.96
CA TRP A 82 -12.19 -1.62 10.55
C TRP A 82 -12.45 -1.81 9.06
N LEU A 83 -13.41 -1.07 8.50
CA LEU A 83 -13.63 -1.06 7.05
C LEU A 83 -12.40 -0.54 6.31
N TRP A 84 -11.78 0.53 6.80
CA TRP A 84 -10.56 1.11 6.24
C TRP A 84 -9.42 0.08 6.23
N PHE A 85 -9.16 -0.61 7.34
CA PHE A 85 -8.17 -1.68 7.37
C PHE A 85 -8.50 -2.80 6.39
N ALA A 86 -9.75 -3.26 6.31
CA ALA A 86 -10.13 -4.29 5.35
C ALA A 86 -9.84 -3.87 3.90
N ILE A 87 -10.14 -2.62 3.54
CA ILE A 87 -9.85 -2.07 2.20
C ILE A 87 -8.34 -2.07 1.94
N ARG A 88 -7.52 -1.62 2.89
CA ARG A 88 -6.06 -1.53 2.71
C ARG A 88 -5.38 -2.89 2.66
N GLN A 89 -5.83 -3.84 3.47
CA GLN A 89 -5.36 -5.22 3.38
C GLN A 89 -5.77 -5.86 2.05
N ALA A 90 -6.99 -5.61 1.57
CA ALA A 90 -7.44 -6.12 0.27
C ALA A 90 -6.60 -5.54 -0.88
N GLN A 91 -6.35 -4.23 -0.88
CA GLN A 91 -5.51 -3.58 -1.88
C GLN A 91 -4.09 -4.15 -1.87
N GLY A 92 -3.41 -4.17 -0.72
CA GLY A 92 -2.05 -4.70 -0.65
C GLY A 92 -1.95 -6.16 -1.12
N VAL A 93 -2.98 -6.98 -0.89
CA VAL A 93 -3.03 -8.35 -1.43
C VAL A 93 -3.25 -8.36 -2.94
N LEU A 94 -4.15 -7.53 -3.47
CA LEU A 94 -4.43 -7.42 -4.89
C LEU A 94 -3.22 -6.90 -5.67
N ASP A 95 -2.53 -5.87 -5.17
CA ASP A 95 -1.29 -5.32 -5.77
C ASP A 95 -0.23 -6.41 -5.97
N HIS A 96 -0.22 -7.42 -5.11
CA HIS A 96 0.71 -8.56 -5.16
C HIS A 96 0.10 -9.81 -5.77
N ALA A 97 -1.15 -9.81 -6.22
CA ALA A 97 -1.84 -11.05 -6.57
C ALA A 97 -1.29 -11.70 -7.85
N GLY A 98 -0.56 -10.95 -8.68
CA GLY A 98 -0.05 -11.43 -9.96
C GLY A 98 -1.17 -11.75 -10.97
N VAL A 99 -2.35 -11.16 -10.76
CA VAL A 99 -3.52 -11.27 -11.63
C VAL A 99 -3.49 -10.19 -12.71
N ASP A 100 -4.31 -10.37 -13.74
CA ASP A 100 -4.56 -9.33 -14.73
C ASP A 100 -5.29 -8.14 -14.07
N ASP A 101 -5.00 -6.91 -14.51
CA ASP A 101 -5.62 -5.69 -13.97
C ASP A 101 -7.17 -5.74 -14.07
N SER A 102 -7.74 -6.52 -14.99
CA SER A 102 -9.19 -6.78 -15.07
C SER A 102 -9.78 -7.57 -13.89
N LEU A 103 -8.95 -8.10 -13.00
CA LEU A 103 -9.35 -8.79 -11.77
C LEU A 103 -9.01 -8.00 -10.51
N ASP A 104 -8.51 -6.77 -10.67
CA ASP A 104 -8.16 -5.85 -9.58
C ASP A 104 -9.08 -4.62 -9.60
N PRO A 105 -10.26 -4.70 -8.94
CA PRO A 105 -11.23 -3.62 -8.94
C PRO A 105 -10.76 -2.37 -8.17
N ILE A 106 -9.74 -2.49 -7.31
CA ILE A 106 -9.20 -1.34 -6.56
C ILE A 106 -8.25 -0.56 -7.47
N GLY A 107 -7.42 -1.26 -8.25
CA GLY A 107 -6.56 -0.67 -9.28
C GLY A 107 -7.31 0.06 -10.41
N TRP A 108 -8.63 -0.12 -10.53
CA TRP A 108 -9.46 0.65 -11.47
C TRP A 108 -9.75 2.09 -11.01
N LEU A 109 -9.52 2.38 -9.74
CA LEU A 109 -9.76 3.71 -9.21
C LEU A 109 -8.74 4.70 -9.77
N PRO A 110 -9.16 5.90 -10.22
CA PRO A 110 -8.24 6.89 -10.75
C PRO A 110 -7.16 7.27 -9.74
N GLY A 111 -5.90 7.11 -10.14
CA GLY A 111 -4.75 7.46 -9.32
C GLY A 111 -4.28 6.38 -8.33
N VAL A 112 -4.83 5.16 -8.40
CA VAL A 112 -4.38 4.00 -7.63
C VAL A 112 -3.57 3.08 -8.52
N GLY A 113 -2.38 2.66 -8.07
CA GLY A 113 -1.61 1.62 -8.71
C GLY A 113 -2.30 0.28 -8.57
N GLY A 114 -2.55 -0.41 -9.69
CA GLY A 114 -3.06 -1.78 -9.65
C GLY A 114 -1.96 -2.82 -9.54
N THR A 115 -2.38 -4.08 -9.62
CA THR A 115 -1.50 -5.25 -9.67
C THR A 115 -0.30 -5.05 -10.59
N ARG A 116 -0.52 -4.68 -11.86
CA ARG A 116 0.59 -4.50 -12.82
C ARG A 116 1.56 -3.38 -12.44
N PHE A 117 1.05 -2.30 -11.85
CA PHE A 117 1.87 -1.18 -11.41
C PHE A 117 2.90 -1.62 -10.37
N HIS A 118 2.46 -2.42 -9.40
CA HIS A 118 3.32 -2.97 -8.36
C HIS A 118 4.19 -4.14 -8.85
N ASP A 119 3.68 -4.93 -9.79
CA ASP A 119 4.45 -5.97 -10.47
C ASP A 119 5.67 -5.39 -11.21
N ASP A 120 5.48 -4.28 -11.93
CA ASP A 120 6.55 -3.59 -12.64
C ASP A 120 7.55 -2.95 -11.66
N HIS A 121 7.09 -2.50 -10.49
CA HIS A 121 7.95 -2.06 -9.39
C HIS A 121 8.88 -3.18 -8.91
N HIS A 122 8.35 -4.38 -8.64
CA HIS A 122 9.15 -5.56 -8.23
C HIS A 122 10.12 -6.05 -9.31
N LYS A 123 9.82 -5.81 -10.59
CA LYS A 123 10.67 -6.20 -11.72
C LYS A 123 11.81 -5.20 -11.98
N LEU A 124 11.52 -3.90 -11.87
CA LEU A 124 12.43 -2.82 -12.29
C LEU A 124 13.15 -2.17 -11.12
N PHE A 125 12.65 -2.32 -9.89
CA PHE A 125 13.19 -1.76 -8.64
C PHE A 125 13.33 -0.23 -8.62
N ASN A 126 12.74 0.46 -9.60
CA ASN A 126 12.85 1.90 -9.80
C ASN A 126 11.54 2.46 -10.33
N GLY A 127 10.90 3.33 -9.55
CA GLY A 127 9.57 3.87 -9.83
C GLY A 127 8.45 3.11 -9.13
N ASN A 128 7.22 3.54 -9.38
CA ASN A 128 5.98 2.92 -8.90
C ASN A 128 5.94 2.67 -7.38
N TYR A 129 6.27 3.70 -6.59
CA TYR A 129 6.36 3.60 -5.13
C TYR A 129 5.05 3.83 -4.39
N ALA A 130 4.01 4.34 -5.08
CA ALA A 130 2.68 4.50 -4.49
C ALA A 130 1.97 3.14 -4.42
N SER A 131 0.85 3.10 -3.69
CA SER A 131 -0.06 1.96 -3.70
C SER A 131 -0.97 1.96 -4.92
#